data_AF-A0A3N2IN48-F1
#
_entry.id   AF-A0A3N2IN48-F1
#
_cell.length_a   1.000
_cell.length_b   1.000
_cell.length_c   1.000
_cell.angle_alpha   90.00
_cell.angle_beta   90.00
_cell.angle_gamma   90.00
#
_symmetry.space_group_name_H-M   'P 1'
#
loop_
_entity.id
_entity.type
_entity.pdbx_description
1 polymer ?
#
loop_
_entity_poly.entity_id
_entity_poly.type
_entity_poly.pdbx_seq_one_letter_code
_entity_poly.pdbx_strand_id
1 'polypeptide(L)' 'MGLDDKIKNAAQDIAGKAKEAVGDHKGDDSLKAEGQKDQSAASAKKVGEDVKDVFK' A
#
# COMPACT_ATOMS: atom_id res chain seq x y z
N MET A 1 -17.48 6.72 3.47
CA MET A 1 -16.25 6.02 3.93
C MET A 1 -16.29 5.89 5.44
N GLY A 2 -16.42 4.66 5.95
CA GLY A 2 -16.55 4.35 7.38
C GLY A 2 -15.21 4.34 8.13
N LEU A 3 -15.25 4.30 9.46
CA LEU A 3 -14.08 4.23 10.33
C LEU A 3 -13.21 2.99 10.02
N ASP A 4 -13.86 1.88 9.67
CA ASP A 4 -13.24 0.62 9.27
C ASP A 4 -12.36 0.76 8.02
N ASP A 5 -12.78 1.60 7.06
CA ASP A 5 -12.04 1.88 5.82
C ASP A 5 -10.74 2.63 6.12
N LYS A 6 -10.81 3.65 6.99
CA LYS A 6 -9.63 4.39 7.44
C LYS A 6 -8.66 3.52 8.22
N ILE A 7 -9.18 2.65 9.09
CA ILE A 7 -8.36 1.73 9.88
C ILE A 7 -7.69 0.70 8.96
N LYS A 8 -8.41 0.12 8.00
CA LYS A 8 -7.80 -0.79 7.01
C LYS A 8 -6.71 -0.12 6.19
N ASN A 9 -6.96 1.11 5.71
CA ASN A 9 -5.99 1.83 4.92
C ASN A 9 -4.73 2.18 5.74
N ALA A 10 -4.90 2.59 7.00
CA ALA A 10 -3.78 2.83 7.91
C ALA A 10 -3.03 1.54 8.27
N ALA A 11 -3.74 0.43 8.46
CA ALA A 11 -3.13 -0.87 8.76
C ALA A 11 -2.30 -1.38 7.57
N GLN A 12 -2.79 -1.22 6.34
CA GLN A 12 -2.00 -1.55 5.13
C GLN A 12 -0.77 -0.66 4.99
N ASP A 13 -0.87 0.64 5.27
CA ASP A 13 0.26 1.57 5.21
C ASP A 13 1.35 1.20 6.25
N ILE A 14 0.93 0.87 7.48
CA ILE A 14 1.82 0.40 8.55
C ILE A 14 2.44 -0.95 8.19
N ALA A 15 1.66 -1.89 7.67
CA ALA A 15 2.16 -3.21 7.29
C ALA A 15 3.17 -3.12 6.13
N GLY A 16 2.93 -2.25 5.15
CA GLY A 16 3.86 -2.00 4.04
C GLY A 16 5.18 -1.40 4.53
N LYS A 17 5.11 -0.36 5.37
CA LYS A 17 6.29 0.25 5.99
C LYS A 17 7.05 -0.72 6.88
N ALA A 18 6.33 -1.58 7.61
CA ALA A 18 6.94 -2.61 8.44
C ALA A 18 7.66 -3.67 7.58
N LYS A 19 7.07 -4.12 6.46
CA LYS A 19 7.74 -5.04 5.53
C LYS A 19 8.98 -4.40 4.90
N GLU A 20 8.92 -3.13 4.50
CA GLU A 20 10.09 -2.41 4.00
C GLU A 20 11.18 -2.30 5.06
N ALA A 21 10.84 -1.85 6.28
CA ALA A 21 11.81 -1.69 7.36
C ALA A 21 12.43 -3.02 7.78
N VAL A 22 11.63 -4.09 7.90
CA VAL A 22 12.12 -5.43 8.24
C VAL A 22 12.95 -6.01 7.11
N GLY A 23 12.56 -5.81 5.85
CA GLY A 23 13.33 -6.23 4.68
C GLY A 23 14.68 -5.51 4.59
N ASP A 24 14.71 -4.20 4.82
CA ASP A 24 15.95 -3.41 4.85
C ASP A 24 16.88 -3.89 5.98
N HIS A 25 16.33 -4.14 7.17
CA HIS A 25 17.11 -4.56 8.33
C HIS A 25 17.61 -6.01 8.26
N LYS A 26 16.84 -6.93 7.64
CA LYS A 26 17.24 -8.33 7.43
C LYS A 26 18.09 -8.54 6.18
N GLY A 27 18.19 -7.54 5.29
CA GLY A 27 18.78 -7.72 3.97
C GLY A 27 17.95 -8.66 3.08
N ASP A 28 16.62 -8.63 3.25
CA ASP A 28 15.68 -9.49 2.54
C ASP A 28 15.00 -8.68 1.43
N ASP A 29 15.64 -8.66 0.25
CA ASP A 29 15.18 -7.94 -0.94
C ASP A 29 13.76 -8.36 -1.36
N SER A 30 13.35 -9.59 -1.06
CA SER A 30 11.98 -10.07 -1.33
C SER A 30 10.95 -9.29 -0.53
N LEU A 31 11.16 -9.10 0.79
CA LEU A 31 10.23 -8.34 1.64
C LEU A 31 10.15 -6.87 1.24
N LYS A 32 11.28 -6.27 0.87
CA LYS A 32 11.34 -4.88 0.40
C LYS A 32 10.62 -4.71 -0.95
N ALA A 33 10.86 -5.63 -1.88
CA ALA A 33 10.19 -5.64 -3.19
C ALA A 33 8.68 -5.88 -3.06
N GLU A 34 8.26 -6.74 -2.12
CA GLU A 34 6.84 -7.00 -1.86
C GLU A 34 6.14 -5.77 -1.28
N GLY A 35 6.77 -5.08 -0.33
CA GLY A 35 6.27 -3.80 0.22
C GLY A 35 6.11 -2.72 -0.84
N GLN A 36 7.12 -2.51 -1.69
CA GLN A 36 7.03 -1.54 -2.79
C GLN A 36 5.99 -1.91 -3.84
N LYS A 37 5.84 -3.20 -4.16
CA LYS A 37 4.80 -3.68 -5.09
C LYS A 37 3.40 -3.41 -4.55
N ASP A 38 3.18 -3.67 -3.26
CA ASP A 38 1.88 -3.43 -2.62
C ASP A 38 1.54 -1.93 -2.64
N GLN A 39 2.50 -1.05 -2.31
CA GLN A 39 2.30 0.41 -2.40
C GLN A 39 2.03 0.89 -3.84
N SER A 40 2.76 0.36 -4.82
CA SER A 40 2.59 0.72 -6.23
C SER A 40 1.22 0.27 -6.75
N ALA A 41 0.79 -0.94 -6.41
CA ALA A 41 -0.51 -1.46 -6.77
C ALA A 41 -1.66 -0.67 -6.11
N ALA A 42 -1.51 -0.30 -4.84
CA ALA A 42 -2.47 0.53 -4.13
C ALA A 42 -2.60 1.93 -4.76
N SER A 43 -1.46 2.53 -5.12
CA SER A 43 -1.42 3.84 -5.80
C SER A 43 -2.06 3.77 -7.18
N ALA A 44 -1.77 2.72 -7.95
CA ALA A 44 -2.37 2.49 -9.26
C ALA A 44 -3.89 2.26 -9.16
N LYS A 45 -4.37 1.53 -8.14
CA LYS A 45 -5.79 1.36 -7.86
C LYS A 45 -6.48 2.68 -7.55
N LYS A 46 -5.89 3.51 -6.67
CA LYS A 46 -6.41 4.85 -6.37
C LYS A 46 -6.52 5.70 -7.62
N VAL A 47 -5.44 5.81 -8.40
CA VAL A 47 -5.46 6.57 -9.66
C VAL A 47 -6.51 6.04 -10.63
N GLY A 48 -6.65 4.72 -10.74
CA GLY A 48 -7.68 4.10 -11.59
C GLY A 48 -9.11 4.40 -11.13
N GLU A 49 -9.37 4.37 -9.82
CA GLU A 49 -10.66 4.75 -9.25
C GLU A 49 -10.93 6.26 -9.39
N ASP A 50 -9.96 7.12 -9.07
CA ASP A 50 -10.07 8.58 -9.23
C ASP A 50 -10.39 8.95 -10.68
N VAL A 51 -9.68 8.37 -11.66
CA VAL A 51 -9.97 8.59 -13.08
C VAL A 51 -11.39 8.11 -13.40
N LYS A 52 -11.78 6.91 -12.97
CA LYS A 52 -13.11 6.37 -13.27
C LYS A 52 -14.25 7.17 -12.62
N ASP A 53 -14.02 7.77 -11.46
CA ASP A 53 -14.97 8.64 -10.77
C ASP A 53 -15.11 10.00 -11.47
N VAL A 54 -14.01 10.57 -11.98
CA VAL A 54 -14.01 11.83 -12.76
C VAL A 54 -14.73 11.66 -14.11
N PHE A 55 -14.68 10.48 -14.72
CA PHE A 55 -15.36 10.18 -15.98
C PHE A 55 -16.81 9.67 -15.80
N LYS A 56 -17.32 9.61 -14.57
CA LYS A 56 -18.71 9.23 -14.25
C LYS A 56 -19.59 10.46 -14.07
#